data_AF-A0A920BJI3-F1
#
_entry.id   AF-A0A920BJI3-F1
#
_cell.length_a   1.000
_cell.length_b   1.000
_cell.length_c   1.000
_cell.angle_alpha   90.00
_cell.angle_beta   90.00
_cell.angle_gamma   90.00
#
_symmetry.space_group_name_H-M   'P 1'
#
loop_
_entity.id
_entity.type
_entity.pdbx_description
1 polymer ?
#
loop_
_entity_poly.entity_id
_entity_poly.type
_entity_poly.pdbx_seq_one_letter_code
_entity_poly.pdbx_strand_id
1 'polypeptide(L)'
;MPPESWADDEKWKIERSKEAEDTIRSHITTHLLDPQTLAFGLADSPVATAAWIWERRRNWSDNTGDVEQSFTREHLCTTASLYWCTESIGSSLRLYHEHFKKPWPLAHNRLPRLEAPTGIAVFPKDVVHLPHSIIKEYTNLQHYTVMPEGGHFAAAEKPELATQDIQKFFRALR
;
A
#
# COMPACT_ATOMS: atom_id res chain seq x y z
N MET A 1 15.87 -2.46 4.23
CA MET A 1 16.38 -3.71 4.82
C MET A 1 17.68 -4.06 4.14
N PRO A 2 18.71 -4.53 4.87
CA PRO A 2 19.98 -4.84 4.24
C PRO A 2 19.83 -6.09 3.34
N PRO A 3 20.60 -6.22 2.24
CA PRO A 3 20.38 -7.24 1.22
C PRO A 3 20.37 -8.69 1.74
N GLU A 4 21.15 -8.98 2.78
CA GLU A 4 21.25 -10.28 3.43
C GLU A 4 19.98 -10.73 4.14
N SER A 5 19.01 -9.83 4.37
CA SER A 5 17.73 -10.19 4.98
C SER A 5 16.80 -10.94 4.02
N TRP A 6 17.07 -10.92 2.72
CA TRP A 6 16.21 -11.46 1.66
C TRP A 6 16.72 -12.81 1.15
N ALA A 7 15.82 -13.77 0.99
CA ALA A 7 16.16 -15.03 0.32
C ALA A 7 16.36 -14.85 -1.19
N ASP A 8 17.04 -15.81 -1.84
CA ASP A 8 17.35 -15.72 -3.28
C ASP A 8 16.10 -15.61 -4.16
N ASP A 9 15.02 -16.30 -3.77
CA ASP A 9 13.70 -16.28 -4.42
C ASP A 9 12.89 -15.00 -4.12
N GLU A 10 13.39 -14.11 -3.26
CA GLU A 10 12.77 -12.84 -2.91
C GLU A 10 13.43 -11.63 -3.57
N LYS A 11 14.50 -11.81 -4.36
CA LYS A 11 15.22 -10.70 -5.02
C LYS A 11 14.33 -9.83 -5.91
N TRP A 12 13.30 -10.41 -6.51
CA TRP A 12 12.32 -9.68 -7.32
C TRP A 12 11.58 -8.60 -6.51
N LYS A 13 11.39 -8.80 -5.20
CA LYS A 13 10.74 -7.82 -4.31
C LYS A 13 11.60 -6.57 -4.14
N ILE A 14 12.93 -6.75 -4.08
CA ILE A 14 13.87 -5.63 -3.99
C ILE A 14 13.81 -4.80 -5.26
N GLU A 15 13.85 -5.45 -6.42
CA GLU A 15 13.76 -4.75 -7.71
C GLU A 15 12.43 -4.02 -7.86
N ARG A 16 11.32 -4.67 -7.48
CA ARG A 16 10.00 -4.02 -7.48
C ARG A 16 9.94 -2.79 -6.56
N SER A 17 10.49 -2.88 -5.34
CA SER A 17 10.53 -1.74 -4.43
C SER A 17 11.40 -0.59 -4.96
N LYS A 18 12.50 -0.88 -5.68
CA LYS A 18 13.31 0.14 -6.37
C LYS A 18 12.53 0.82 -7.48
N GLU A 19 11.81 0.05 -8.31
CA GLU A 19 10.98 0.60 -9.40
C GLU A 19 9.92 1.59 -8.87
N ALA A 20 9.32 1.30 -7.71
CA ALA A 20 8.30 2.16 -7.11
C ALA A 20 8.87 3.35 -6.34
N GLU A 21 10.16 3.32 -5.97
CA GLU A 21 10.74 4.17 -4.93
C GLU A 21 10.49 5.66 -5.15
N ASP A 22 10.76 6.18 -6.35
CA ASP A 22 10.64 7.61 -6.64
C ASP A 22 9.19 8.11 -6.50
N THR A 23 8.23 7.28 -6.93
CA THR A 23 6.79 7.62 -6.87
C THR A 23 6.25 7.55 -5.44
N ILE A 24 6.73 6.62 -4.62
CA ILE A 24 6.43 6.57 -3.19
C ILE A 24 7.07 7.75 -2.47
N ARG A 25 8.36 8.00 -2.73
CA ARG A 25 9.16 8.99 -2.02
C ARG A 25 8.59 10.39 -2.22
N SER A 26 8.20 10.76 -3.45
CA SER A 26 7.54 12.04 -3.71
C SER A 26 6.21 12.17 -2.95
N HIS A 27 5.38 11.12 -2.94
CA HIS A 27 4.12 11.10 -2.20
C HIS A 27 4.33 11.29 -0.68
N ILE A 28 5.14 10.42 -0.07
CA ILE A 28 5.39 10.44 1.38
C ILE A 28 6.06 11.74 1.81
N THR A 29 7.09 12.19 1.09
CA THR A 29 7.86 13.38 1.45
C THR A 29 6.99 14.63 1.47
N THR A 30 6.18 14.85 0.43
CA THR A 30 5.31 16.03 0.39
C THR A 30 4.23 15.97 1.47
N HIS A 31 3.63 14.80 1.71
CA HIS A 31 2.59 14.66 2.76
C HIS A 31 3.16 14.76 4.17
N LEU A 32 4.41 14.33 4.38
CA LEU A 32 5.11 14.45 5.65
C LEU A 32 5.51 15.90 5.95
N LEU A 33 6.15 16.57 4.98
CA LEU A 33 6.80 17.86 5.24
C LEU A 33 5.83 19.03 5.12
N ASP A 34 5.01 19.07 4.06
CA ASP A 34 4.18 20.23 3.71
C ASP A 34 2.72 19.85 3.36
N PRO A 35 2.03 19.02 4.18
CA PRO A 35 0.69 18.53 3.85
C PRO A 35 -0.33 19.66 3.67
N GLN A 36 -0.27 20.70 4.51
CA GLN A 36 -1.27 21.76 4.51
C GLN A 36 -1.18 22.65 3.28
N THR A 37 0.04 22.94 2.81
CA THR A 37 0.27 23.75 1.60
C THR A 37 -0.23 23.00 0.36
N LEU A 38 0.10 21.71 0.24
CA LEU A 38 -0.40 20.88 -0.86
C LEU A 38 -1.94 20.76 -0.83
N ALA A 39 -2.53 20.63 0.37
CA ALA A 39 -3.96 20.47 0.54
C ALA A 39 -4.78 21.61 -0.09
N PHE A 40 -4.32 22.87 -0.01
CA PHE A 40 -5.04 23.99 -0.61
C PHE A 40 -5.18 23.83 -2.12
N GLY A 41 -4.10 23.47 -2.82
CA GLY A 41 -4.14 23.27 -4.27
C GLY A 41 -5.01 22.08 -4.69
N LEU A 42 -4.97 20.99 -3.92
CA LEU A 42 -5.79 19.81 -4.21
C LEU A 42 -7.29 20.06 -3.90
N ALA A 43 -7.59 20.78 -2.82
CA ALA A 43 -8.97 21.07 -2.39
C ALA A 43 -9.64 22.18 -3.21
N ASP A 44 -8.89 23.03 -3.90
CA ASP A 44 -9.43 24.07 -4.78
C ASP A 44 -9.76 23.55 -6.19
N SER A 45 -9.14 22.46 -6.62
CA SER A 45 -9.30 21.92 -7.98
C SER A 45 -9.63 20.42 -7.99
N PRO A 46 -10.82 20.01 -8.51
CA PRO A 46 -11.17 18.60 -8.63
C PRO A 46 -10.25 17.88 -9.62
N VAL A 47 -9.72 18.59 -10.62
CA VAL A 47 -8.73 18.07 -11.56
C VAL A 47 -7.41 17.80 -10.85
N ALA A 48 -6.97 18.67 -9.95
CA ALA A 48 -5.76 18.45 -9.17
C ALA A 48 -5.91 17.26 -8.22
N THR A 49 -7.05 17.15 -7.52
CA THR A 49 -7.36 15.96 -6.69
C THR A 49 -7.35 14.68 -7.52
N ALA A 50 -8.05 14.66 -8.66
CA ALA A 50 -8.11 13.50 -9.54
C ALA A 50 -6.73 13.10 -10.07
N ALA A 51 -5.97 14.05 -10.63
CA ALA A 51 -4.62 13.80 -11.13
C ALA A 51 -3.70 13.25 -10.02
N TRP A 52 -3.77 13.82 -8.82
CA TRP A 52 -2.97 13.35 -7.69
C TRP A 52 -3.31 11.90 -7.33
N ILE A 53 -4.59 11.52 -7.27
CA ILE A 53 -5.01 10.15 -6.93
C ILE A 53 -4.71 9.17 -8.08
N TRP A 54 -5.04 9.54 -9.31
CA TRP A 54 -4.91 8.65 -10.48
C TRP A 54 -3.46 8.32 -10.81
N GLU A 55 -2.53 9.26 -10.58
CA GLU A 55 -1.10 8.99 -10.75
C GLU A 55 -0.62 7.85 -9.84
N ARG A 56 -1.17 7.73 -8.63
CA ARG A 56 -0.84 6.62 -7.70
C ARG A 56 -1.50 5.34 -8.14
N ARG A 57 -2.76 5.41 -8.59
CA ARG A 57 -3.45 4.27 -9.21
C ARG A 57 -2.66 3.73 -10.40
N ARG A 58 -2.12 4.59 -11.24
CA ARG A 58 -1.27 4.20 -12.37
C ARG A 58 0.02 3.54 -11.89
N ASN A 59 0.81 4.22 -11.06
CA ASN A 59 2.18 3.81 -10.74
C ASN A 59 2.28 2.64 -9.75
N TRP A 60 1.25 2.40 -8.95
CA TRP A 60 1.30 1.42 -7.85
C TRP A 60 0.48 0.15 -8.14
N SER A 61 -0.13 0.05 -9.32
CA SER A 61 -0.95 -1.09 -9.71
C SER A 61 -0.27 -1.96 -10.75
N ASP A 62 -0.82 -3.14 -10.99
CA ASP A 62 -0.36 -4.04 -12.04
C ASP A 62 -0.92 -3.61 -13.41
N ASN A 63 -0.23 -2.66 -14.04
CA ASN A 63 -0.47 -2.22 -15.42
C ASN A 63 0.83 -1.81 -16.12
N THR A 64 0.77 -1.63 -17.43
CA THR A 64 1.92 -1.21 -18.27
C THR A 64 1.98 0.31 -18.47
N GLY A 65 1.52 1.10 -17.50
CA GLY A 65 1.38 2.54 -17.60
C GLY A 65 0.03 3.02 -18.13
N ASP A 66 -0.89 2.11 -18.46
CA ASP A 66 -2.29 2.46 -18.70
C ASP A 66 -3.12 2.07 -17.49
N VAL A 67 -3.53 3.06 -16.70
CA VAL A 67 -4.30 2.86 -15.47
C VAL A 67 -5.66 2.20 -15.73
N GLU A 68 -6.19 2.32 -16.95
CA GLU A 68 -7.47 1.71 -17.32
C GLU A 68 -7.38 0.18 -17.47
N GLN A 69 -6.17 -0.39 -17.53
CA GLN A 69 -5.96 -1.84 -17.45
C GLN A 69 -6.26 -2.39 -16.03
N SER A 70 -6.00 -1.59 -14.99
CA SER A 70 -6.22 -1.98 -13.59
C SER A 70 -7.57 -1.51 -13.04
N PHE A 71 -8.11 -0.39 -13.53
CA PHE A 71 -9.35 0.20 -13.01
C PHE A 71 -10.23 0.77 -14.11
N THR A 72 -11.54 0.64 -13.98
CA THR A 72 -12.46 1.35 -14.87
C THR A 72 -12.39 2.87 -14.64
N ARG A 73 -12.71 3.66 -15.67
CA ARG A 73 -12.87 5.12 -15.53
C ARG A 73 -13.85 5.49 -14.42
N GLU A 74 -14.93 4.74 -14.30
CA GLU A 74 -15.92 4.93 -13.24
C GLU A 74 -15.29 4.75 -11.85
N HIS A 75 -14.48 3.70 -11.63
CA HIS A 75 -13.78 3.50 -10.35
C HIS A 75 -12.84 4.67 -10.02
N LEU A 76 -12.09 5.15 -11.02
CA LEU A 76 -11.16 6.27 -10.88
C LEU A 76 -11.89 7.58 -10.55
N CYS A 77 -12.95 7.89 -11.30
CA CYS A 77 -13.78 9.07 -11.06
C CYS A 77 -14.50 8.99 -9.70
N THR A 78 -15.13 7.86 -9.37
CA THR A 78 -15.81 7.67 -8.08
C THR A 78 -14.85 7.83 -6.90
N THR A 79 -13.63 7.28 -6.99
CA THR A 79 -12.62 7.47 -5.94
C THR A 79 -12.26 8.94 -5.78
N ALA A 80 -11.98 9.66 -6.88
CA ALA A 80 -11.64 11.08 -6.83
C ALA A 80 -12.81 11.95 -6.32
N SER A 81 -14.03 11.67 -6.79
CA SER A 81 -15.25 12.34 -6.34
C SER A 81 -15.51 12.11 -4.86
N LEU A 82 -15.25 10.92 -4.32
CA LEU A 82 -15.39 10.66 -2.89
C LEU A 82 -14.47 11.58 -2.08
N TYR A 83 -13.19 11.70 -2.47
CA TYR A 83 -12.24 12.60 -1.80
C TYR A 83 -12.64 14.07 -1.92
N TRP A 84 -13.13 14.47 -3.10
CA TRP A 84 -13.55 15.83 -3.38
C TRP A 84 -14.81 16.22 -2.59
N CYS A 85 -15.89 15.45 -2.72
CA CYS A 85 -17.18 15.75 -2.10
C CYS A 85 -17.17 15.64 -0.57
N THR A 86 -16.20 14.94 0.01
CA THR A 86 -16.02 14.85 1.47
C THR A 86 -14.96 15.83 2.00
N GLU A 87 -14.35 16.63 1.12
CA GLU A 87 -13.24 17.54 1.44
C GLU A 87 -12.09 16.84 2.20
N SER A 88 -11.95 15.53 1.99
CA SER A 88 -11.09 14.70 2.83
C SER A 88 -9.65 14.66 2.36
N ILE A 89 -9.34 15.19 1.16
CA ILE A 89 -7.98 15.19 0.61
C ILE A 89 -6.99 15.80 1.59
N GLY A 90 -7.26 16.99 2.13
CA GLY A 90 -6.37 17.64 3.09
C GLY A 90 -6.21 16.89 4.41
N SER A 91 -7.30 16.36 4.96
CA SER A 91 -7.26 15.57 6.19
C SER A 91 -6.47 14.27 6.03
N SER A 92 -6.54 13.63 4.85
CA SER A 92 -5.82 12.39 4.54
C SER A 92 -4.30 12.60 4.50
N LEU A 93 -3.83 13.79 4.08
CA LEU A 93 -2.40 14.10 4.02
C LEU A 93 -1.79 14.24 5.42
N ARG A 94 -2.54 14.80 6.38
CA ARG A 94 -2.06 15.05 7.75
C ARG A 94 -1.69 13.77 8.48
N LEU A 95 -2.29 12.63 8.12
CA LEU A 95 -1.92 11.33 8.68
C LEU A 95 -0.45 10.99 8.44
N TYR A 96 0.11 11.35 7.29
CA TYR A 96 1.54 11.14 7.01
C TYR A 96 2.42 11.99 7.93
N HIS A 97 2.06 13.26 8.12
CA HIS A 97 2.78 14.15 9.03
C HIS A 97 2.82 13.58 10.46
N GLU A 98 1.67 13.15 10.98
CA GLU A 98 1.58 12.57 12.31
C GLU A 98 2.30 11.22 12.39
N HIS A 99 2.16 10.37 11.37
CA HIS A 99 2.73 9.04 11.35
C HIS A 99 4.26 9.06 11.31
N PHE A 100 4.86 9.94 10.50
CA PHE A 100 6.32 9.93 10.28
C PHE A 100 7.11 10.91 11.18
N LYS A 101 6.47 11.88 11.85
CA LYS A 101 7.19 12.79 12.78
C LYS A 101 7.27 12.29 14.22
N LYS A 102 6.49 11.29 14.58
CA LYS A 102 6.45 10.75 15.94
C LYS A 102 7.05 9.34 15.97
N PRO A 103 7.85 9.01 17.00
CA PRO A 103 8.25 7.63 17.19
C PRO A 103 7.03 6.78 17.49
N TRP A 104 7.01 5.56 16.94
CA TRP A 104 6.02 4.53 17.26
C TRP A 104 6.67 3.51 18.19
N PRO A 105 6.64 3.75 19.52
CA PRO A 105 7.18 2.77 20.45
C PRO A 105 6.39 1.48 20.32
N LEU A 106 7.11 0.37 20.41
CA LEU A 106 6.48 -0.94 20.45
C LEU A 106 5.71 -1.09 21.77
N ALA A 107 4.58 -1.78 21.72
CA ALA A 107 3.82 -2.09 22.93
C ALA A 107 4.61 -2.98 23.91
N HIS A 108 5.52 -3.82 23.39
CA HIS A 108 6.42 -4.68 24.16
C HIS A 108 7.65 -5.10 23.34
N ASN A 109 8.61 -5.74 23.99
CA ASN A 109 9.85 -6.26 23.38
C ASN A 109 9.82 -7.77 23.05
N ARG A 110 8.72 -8.48 23.35
CA ARG A 110 8.56 -9.91 23.02
C ARG A 110 8.48 -10.17 21.51
N LEU A 111 8.81 -11.39 21.10
CA LEU A 111 8.61 -11.93 19.74
C LEU A 111 7.66 -13.14 19.78
N PRO A 112 6.74 -13.29 18.81
CA PRO A 112 6.43 -12.32 17.77
C PRO A 112 5.83 -11.04 18.38
N ARG A 113 6.03 -9.90 17.72
CA ARG A 113 5.47 -8.61 18.18
C ARG A 113 3.96 -8.57 17.96
N LEU A 114 3.51 -9.12 16.84
CA LEU A 114 2.10 -9.36 16.56
C LEU A 114 1.77 -10.80 16.99
N GLU A 115 1.28 -10.94 18.22
CA GLU A 115 0.95 -12.25 18.83
C GLU A 115 -0.35 -12.86 18.24
N ALA A 116 -1.23 -12.04 17.66
CA ALA A 116 -2.45 -12.49 17.01
C ALA A 116 -2.16 -13.29 15.72
N PRO A 117 -2.96 -14.34 15.40
CA PRO A 117 -2.86 -15.05 14.12
C PRO A 117 -2.80 -14.08 12.95
N THR A 118 -1.73 -14.16 12.15
CA THR A 118 -1.45 -13.22 11.07
C THR A 118 -1.46 -13.95 9.73
N GLY A 119 -2.19 -13.41 8.77
CA GLY A 119 -2.17 -13.82 7.36
C GLY A 119 -1.59 -12.69 6.49
N ILE A 120 -0.71 -13.02 5.55
CA ILE A 120 -0.11 -12.06 4.62
C ILE A 120 -0.28 -12.55 3.17
N ALA A 121 -0.88 -11.70 2.33
CA ALA A 121 -0.92 -11.85 0.89
C ALA A 121 0.05 -10.86 0.24
N VAL A 122 1.00 -11.35 -0.55
CA VAL A 122 2.02 -10.56 -1.24
C VAL A 122 1.67 -10.45 -2.72
N PHE A 123 1.25 -9.27 -3.15
CA PHE A 123 0.94 -8.97 -4.54
C PHE A 123 2.20 -8.51 -5.28
N PRO A 124 2.52 -9.07 -6.46
CA PRO A 124 3.83 -8.90 -7.09
C PRO A 124 4.13 -7.48 -7.56
N LYS A 125 3.11 -6.64 -7.78
CA LYS A 125 3.26 -5.23 -8.15
C LYS A 125 3.01 -4.25 -7.01
N ASP A 126 2.90 -4.72 -5.77
CA ASP A 126 2.87 -3.82 -4.61
C ASP A 126 4.17 -3.00 -4.54
N VAL A 127 4.12 -1.89 -3.82
CA VAL A 127 5.16 -0.87 -3.77
C VAL A 127 6.09 -1.06 -2.57
N VAL A 128 5.64 -1.77 -1.53
CA VAL A 128 6.44 -2.07 -0.34
C VAL A 128 6.43 -3.57 -0.09
N HIS A 129 7.62 -4.14 -0.02
CA HIS A 129 7.80 -5.53 0.35
C HIS A 129 8.68 -5.67 1.60
N LEU A 130 8.46 -6.75 2.34
CA LEU A 130 9.28 -7.17 3.45
C LEU A 130 9.80 -8.59 3.21
N PRO A 131 11.01 -8.92 3.69
CA PRO A 131 11.50 -10.29 3.65
C PRO A 131 10.59 -11.23 4.44
N HIS A 132 10.34 -12.41 3.92
CA HIS A 132 9.50 -13.40 4.57
C HIS A 132 10.06 -13.83 5.94
N SER A 133 11.39 -13.91 6.07
CA SER A 133 12.09 -14.19 7.34
C SER A 133 11.69 -13.22 8.44
N ILE A 134 11.67 -11.92 8.14
CA ILE A 134 11.32 -10.84 9.06
C ILE A 134 9.84 -10.89 9.42
N ILE A 135 8.96 -11.11 8.44
CA ILE A 135 7.52 -11.28 8.70
C ILE A 135 7.30 -12.44 9.68
N LYS A 136 7.97 -13.57 9.44
CA LYS A 136 7.85 -14.77 10.28
C LYS A 136 8.39 -14.56 11.71
N GLU A 137 9.45 -13.78 11.88
CA GLU A 137 10.00 -13.47 13.20
C GLU A 137 9.10 -12.51 14.00
N TYR A 138 8.54 -11.50 13.33
CA TYR A 138 7.81 -10.41 13.98
C TYR A 138 6.32 -10.69 14.16
N THR A 139 5.78 -11.72 13.53
CA THR A 139 4.35 -12.03 13.54
C THR A 139 4.08 -13.49 13.87
N ASN A 140 2.95 -13.78 14.50
CA ASN A 140 2.41 -15.12 14.60
C ASN A 140 1.82 -15.53 13.23
N LEU A 141 2.72 -15.76 12.26
CA LEU A 141 2.37 -16.00 10.86
C LEU A 141 1.74 -17.38 10.68
N GLN A 142 0.45 -17.40 10.35
CA GLN A 142 -0.34 -18.62 10.13
C GLN A 142 -0.62 -18.89 8.65
N HIS A 143 -0.52 -17.85 7.80
CA HIS A 143 -0.84 -17.94 6.39
C HIS A 143 0.00 -16.95 5.59
N TYR A 144 0.63 -17.42 4.53
CA TYR A 144 1.48 -16.61 3.66
C TYR A 144 1.28 -17.04 2.21
N THR A 145 0.86 -16.10 1.36
CA THR A 145 0.62 -16.36 -0.05
C THR A 145 1.35 -15.32 -0.90
N VAL A 146 2.15 -15.76 -1.87
CA VAL A 146 2.62 -14.91 -2.97
C VAL A 146 1.61 -15.04 -4.10
N MET A 147 0.98 -13.93 -4.47
CA MET A 147 -0.08 -13.90 -5.49
C MET A 147 0.51 -13.93 -6.90
N PRO A 148 -0.21 -14.49 -7.89
CA PRO A 148 0.27 -14.56 -9.26
C PRO A 148 0.30 -13.20 -9.98
N GLU A 149 -0.57 -12.26 -9.60
CA GLU A 149 -0.74 -10.95 -10.24
C GLU A 149 -1.40 -9.95 -9.28
N GLY A 150 -1.40 -8.67 -9.66
CA GLY A 150 -1.98 -7.55 -8.90
C GLY A 150 -0.94 -6.69 -8.19
N GLY A 151 -1.33 -5.46 -7.86
CA GLY A 151 -0.49 -4.46 -7.23
C GLY A 151 -0.96 -4.02 -5.84
N HIS A 152 -0.67 -2.76 -5.52
CA HIS A 152 -0.91 -2.16 -4.22
C HIS A 152 -2.39 -2.12 -3.83
N PHE A 153 -3.29 -1.97 -4.81
CA PHE A 153 -4.74 -1.90 -4.57
C PHE A 153 -5.39 -3.27 -4.77
N ALA A 154 -4.79 -4.31 -4.19
CA ALA A 154 -5.17 -5.72 -4.32
C ALA A 154 -6.69 -5.99 -4.35
N ALA A 155 -7.45 -5.43 -3.41
CA ALA A 155 -8.89 -5.66 -3.33
C ALA A 155 -9.68 -5.02 -4.48
N ALA A 156 -9.16 -3.97 -5.11
CA ALA A 156 -9.76 -3.32 -6.26
C ALA A 156 -9.26 -3.89 -7.59
N GLU A 157 -7.99 -4.31 -7.66
CA GLU A 157 -7.38 -4.88 -8.87
C GLU A 157 -7.75 -6.35 -9.09
N LYS A 158 -7.73 -7.14 -8.01
CA LYS A 158 -7.92 -8.60 -8.03
C LYS A 158 -8.84 -9.05 -6.88
N PRO A 159 -10.12 -8.62 -6.89
CA PRO A 159 -11.04 -8.85 -5.78
C PRO A 159 -11.23 -10.35 -5.46
N GLU A 160 -11.23 -11.22 -6.46
CA GLU A 160 -11.37 -12.67 -6.27
C GLU A 160 -10.16 -13.26 -5.55
N LEU A 161 -8.93 -12.90 -5.95
CA LEU A 161 -7.70 -13.38 -5.31
C LEU A 161 -7.64 -12.93 -3.85
N ALA A 162 -7.89 -11.63 -3.60
CA ALA A 162 -7.90 -11.07 -2.25
C ALA A 162 -8.98 -11.74 -1.37
N THR A 163 -10.19 -11.90 -1.89
CA THR A 163 -11.31 -12.50 -1.13
C THR A 163 -11.07 -13.97 -0.83
N GLN A 164 -10.59 -14.75 -1.80
CA GLN A 164 -10.32 -16.18 -1.61
C GLN A 164 -9.23 -16.40 -0.57
N ASP A 165 -8.18 -15.58 -0.56
CA ASP A 165 -7.08 -15.70 0.39
C ASP A 165 -7.51 -15.34 1.81
N ILE A 166 -8.27 -14.24 1.98
CA ILE A 166 -8.91 -13.87 3.25
C ILE A 166 -9.81 -15.02 3.76
N GLN A 167 -10.64 -15.59 2.89
CA GLN A 167 -11.51 -16.71 3.27
C GLN A 167 -10.71 -17.94 3.67
N LYS A 168 -9.64 -18.28 2.94
CA LYS A 168 -8.77 -19.42 3.23
C LYS A 168 -8.12 -19.26 4.60
N PHE A 169 -7.58 -18.09 4.91
CA PHE A 169 -7.01 -17.77 6.21
C PHE A 169 -8.03 -17.96 7.34
N PHE A 170 -9.20 -17.30 7.26
CA PHE A 170 -10.18 -17.37 8.34
C PHE A 170 -10.86 -18.74 8.47
N ARG A 171 -10.97 -19.54 7.40
CA ARG A 171 -11.50 -20.91 7.50
C ARG A 171 -10.65 -21.81 8.40
N ALA A 172 -9.34 -21.59 8.45
CA ALA A 172 -8.43 -22.36 9.31
C ALA A 172 -8.52 -21.96 10.81
N LEU A 173 -9.19 -20.84 11.12
CA LEU A 173 -9.31 -20.27 12.46
C LEU A 173 -10.73 -20.37 13.05
N ARG A 174 -11.65 -21.03 12.34
CA ARG A 174 -13.04 -21.25 12.77
C ARG A 174 -13.20 -22.54 13.55
#